data_AF-A0A2E5A019-F1
#
_entry.id   AF-A0A2E5A019-F1
#
_cell.length_a   1.000
_cell.length_b   1.000
_cell.length_c   1.000
_cell.angle_alpha   90.00
_cell.angle_beta   90.00
_cell.angle_gamma   90.00
#
_symmetry.space_group_name_H-M   'P 1'
#
loop_
_entity.id
_entity.type
_entity.pdbx_description
1 polymer ?
#
loop_
_entity_poly.entity_id
_entity_poly.type
_entity_poly.pdbx_seq_one_letter_code
_entity_poly.pdbx_strand_id
1 'polypeptide(L)'
;MGVFSKFKEGFRKSAGAIREVLGSLGGGRLDQASMDDLEEALYASDFGLQTTEQILEQIKEAHRLDKNLRGQEVASIARAQLIDILDGSEGLFEITAQPEVVCLVGVNGSGKTTTCAKLGHRLQQEGRSVLLGACDTFRAAAVEQLRAWSDRLDLELVAGHHGADAAAVAYDAYAAAEGRQRDVLLLDTAGRLHVKGNLMEELAKLRRVLGKRNPEAPHHSWLVVDGSLGSNSLEQARVFHEKFGLTGLVVTKLDGSSKGGSLVAIYRELKLPIHFVGLGEEPEDLLPFSADRYVRSLFVDSADADPLE
;
A
#
# COMPACT_ATOMS: atom_id res chain seq x y z
N MET A 1 18.57 -9.99 -4.71
CA MET A 1 17.35 -10.63 -4.19
C MET A 1 16.26 -10.46 -5.23
N GLY A 2 15.56 -11.53 -5.58
CA GLY A 2 14.42 -11.46 -6.51
C GLY A 2 13.26 -10.65 -5.94
N VAL A 3 12.34 -10.20 -6.79
CA VAL A 3 11.16 -9.43 -6.34
C VAL A 3 10.28 -10.30 -5.44
N PHE A 4 10.15 -11.59 -5.72
CA PHE A 4 9.37 -12.50 -4.88
C PHE A 4 10.02 -12.71 -3.51
N SER A 5 11.36 -12.72 -3.41
CA SER A 5 12.03 -12.86 -2.11
C SER A 5 11.73 -11.67 -1.19
N LYS A 6 11.60 -10.45 -1.73
CA LYS A 6 11.17 -9.28 -0.95
C LYS A 6 9.72 -9.40 -0.45
N PHE A 7 8.80 -9.90 -1.28
CA PHE A 7 7.43 -10.21 -0.83
C PHE A 7 7.43 -11.23 0.30
N LYS A 8 8.17 -12.32 0.14
CA LYS A 8 8.27 -13.37 1.15
C LYS A 8 8.85 -12.86 2.47
N GLU A 9 9.88 -12.02 2.42
CA GLU A 9 10.46 -11.40 3.61
C GLU A 9 9.50 -10.41 4.25
N GLY A 10 8.89 -9.54 3.43
CA GLY A 10 7.92 -8.53 3.86
C GLY A 10 6.69 -9.11 4.55
N PHE A 11 6.22 -10.29 4.15
CA PHE A 11 5.05 -10.94 4.76
C PHE A 11 5.41 -12.07 5.72
N ARG A 12 6.70 -12.29 6.04
CA ARG A 12 7.17 -13.44 6.82
C ARG A 12 6.43 -13.61 8.15
N LYS A 13 6.19 -12.52 8.88
CA LYS A 13 5.51 -12.57 10.18
C LYS A 13 4.03 -12.93 10.05
N SER A 14 3.31 -12.32 9.11
CA SER A 14 1.90 -12.67 8.81
C SER A 14 1.75 -14.10 8.31
N ALA A 15 2.65 -14.51 7.43
CA ALA A 15 2.66 -15.84 6.86
C ALA A 15 2.97 -16.92 7.91
N GLY A 16 3.79 -16.60 8.92
CA GLY A 16 4.24 -17.55 9.94
C GLY A 16 3.10 -18.29 10.65
N ALA A 17 2.13 -17.54 11.20
CA ALA A 17 1.00 -18.13 11.93
C ALA A 17 0.13 -19.02 11.04
N ILE A 18 -0.17 -18.55 9.81
CA ILE A 18 -0.99 -19.30 8.86
C ILE A 18 -0.29 -20.58 8.41
N ARG A 19 1.01 -20.49 8.10
CA ARG A 19 1.80 -21.64 7.66
C ARG A 19 2.03 -22.67 8.76
N GLU A 20 2.13 -22.24 10.01
CA GLU A 20 2.24 -23.15 11.15
C GLU A 20 1.00 -24.05 11.25
N VAL A 21 -0.20 -23.46 11.15
CA VAL A 21 -1.47 -24.22 11.13
C VAL A 21 -1.57 -25.11 9.88
N LEU A 22 -1.19 -24.62 8.70
CA LEU A 22 -1.21 -25.44 7.48
C LEU A 22 -0.17 -26.56 7.50
N GLY A 23 0.95 -26.37 8.19
CA GLY A 23 2.02 -27.35 8.36
C GLY A 23 1.63 -28.48 9.30
N SER A 24 0.91 -28.20 10.38
CA SER A 24 0.39 -29.23 11.30
C SER A 24 -0.62 -30.15 10.60
N LEU A 25 -1.37 -29.61 9.63
CA LEU A 25 -2.26 -30.35 8.73
C LEU A 25 -1.53 -31.25 7.72
N GLY A 26 -0.21 -31.11 7.53
CA GLY A 26 0.57 -31.94 6.62
C GLY A 26 0.71 -33.40 7.06
N GLY A 27 0.58 -33.66 8.37
CA GLY A 27 0.60 -35.01 8.96
C GLY A 27 -0.78 -35.56 9.37
N GLY A 28 -1.82 -34.72 9.38
CA GLY A 28 -3.17 -35.03 9.86
C GLY A 28 -4.26 -34.82 8.80
N ARG A 29 -5.50 -35.16 9.15
CA ARG A 29 -6.70 -34.77 8.37
C ARG A 29 -7.22 -33.45 8.90
N LEU A 30 -7.85 -32.66 8.03
CA LEU A 30 -8.62 -31.50 8.47
C LEU A 30 -9.73 -31.95 9.45
N ASP A 31 -9.69 -31.39 10.66
CA ASP A 31 -10.70 -31.58 11.70
C ASP A 31 -11.19 -30.22 12.24
N GLN A 32 -12.12 -30.25 13.20
CA GLN A 32 -12.69 -29.01 13.74
C GLN A 32 -11.64 -28.16 14.47
N ALA A 33 -10.72 -28.77 15.21
CA ALA A 33 -9.67 -28.05 15.92
C ALA A 33 -8.77 -27.28 14.95
N SER A 34 -8.37 -27.92 13.85
CA SER A 34 -7.55 -27.28 12.83
C SER A 34 -8.28 -26.14 12.10
N MET A 35 -9.60 -26.24 11.95
CA MET A 35 -10.42 -25.16 11.38
C MET A 35 -10.50 -23.96 12.32
N ASP A 36 -10.64 -24.20 13.62
CA ASP A 36 -10.67 -23.16 14.65
C ASP A 36 -9.29 -22.46 14.76
N ASP A 37 -8.20 -23.23 14.71
CA ASP A 37 -6.82 -22.70 14.70
C ASP A 37 -6.56 -21.82 13.45
N LEU A 38 -7.06 -22.25 12.28
CA LEU A 38 -6.93 -21.47 11.04
C LEU A 38 -7.74 -20.17 11.11
N GLU A 39 -8.94 -20.23 11.67
CA GLU A 39 -9.78 -19.06 11.91
C GLU A 39 -9.05 -18.04 12.81
N GLU A 40 -8.48 -18.50 13.93
CA GLU A 40 -7.70 -17.65 14.84
C GLU A 40 -6.47 -17.03 14.13
N ALA A 41 -5.73 -17.81 13.35
CA ALA A 41 -4.56 -17.33 12.60
C ALA A 41 -4.94 -16.25 11.57
N LEU A 42 -6.06 -16.40 10.87
CA LEU A 42 -6.57 -15.41 9.91
C LEU A 42 -7.01 -14.12 10.61
N TYR A 43 -7.67 -14.22 11.77
CA TYR A 43 -8.02 -13.04 12.57
C TYR A 43 -6.79 -12.32 13.13
N ALA A 44 -5.84 -13.06 13.70
CA ALA A 44 -4.60 -12.51 14.23
C ALA A 44 -3.78 -11.78 13.16
N SER A 45 -3.96 -12.20 11.90
CA SER A 45 -3.33 -11.58 10.73
C SER A 45 -4.12 -10.39 10.14
N ASP A 46 -5.22 -9.97 10.76
CA ASP A 46 -6.08 -8.84 10.36
C ASP A 46 -6.75 -9.01 8.98
N PHE A 47 -7.08 -10.23 8.53
CA PHE A 47 -7.87 -10.43 7.29
C PHE A 47 -9.30 -9.92 7.38
N GLY A 48 -9.81 -9.76 8.61
CA GLY A 48 -11.16 -9.30 8.90
C GLY A 48 -12.21 -10.42 8.79
N LEU A 49 -13.31 -10.25 9.53
CA LEU A 49 -14.41 -11.22 9.66
C LEU A 49 -14.89 -11.78 8.32
N GLN A 50 -15.27 -10.89 7.40
CA GLN A 50 -15.86 -11.30 6.13
C GLN A 50 -14.90 -12.12 5.26
N THR A 51 -13.61 -11.79 5.26
CA THR A 51 -12.60 -12.54 4.50
C THR A 51 -12.36 -13.90 5.13
N THR A 52 -12.20 -13.93 6.46
CA THR A 52 -12.00 -15.16 7.23
C THR A 52 -13.16 -16.13 7.02
N GLU A 53 -14.41 -15.66 7.19
CA GLU A 53 -15.61 -16.47 6.99
C GLU A 53 -15.68 -17.06 5.57
N GLN A 54 -15.42 -16.25 4.54
CA GLN A 54 -15.44 -16.73 3.14
C GLN A 54 -14.39 -17.82 2.88
N ILE A 55 -13.17 -17.65 3.39
CA ILE A 55 -12.11 -18.65 3.26
C ILE A 55 -12.52 -19.96 3.96
N LEU A 56 -12.98 -19.87 5.21
CA LEU A 56 -13.36 -21.04 6.00
C LEU A 56 -14.58 -21.76 5.40
N GLU A 57 -15.53 -21.04 4.84
CA GLU A 57 -16.70 -21.64 4.17
C GLU A 57 -16.29 -22.43 2.93
N GLN A 58 -15.41 -21.90 2.07
CA GLN A 58 -14.89 -22.66 0.92
C GLN A 58 -14.14 -23.92 1.35
N ILE A 59 -13.34 -23.84 2.42
CA ILE A 59 -12.63 -25.00 2.96
C ILE A 59 -13.63 -26.03 3.51
N LYS A 60 -14.68 -25.59 4.21
CA LYS A 60 -15.75 -26.46 4.73
C LYS A 60 -16.49 -27.18 3.60
N GLU A 61 -16.83 -26.47 2.52
CA GLU A 61 -17.48 -27.07 1.35
C GLU A 61 -16.58 -28.11 0.67
N ALA A 62 -15.31 -27.77 0.44
CA ALA A 62 -14.36 -28.73 -0.11
C ALA A 62 -14.21 -29.96 0.80
N HIS A 63 -14.18 -29.76 2.12
CA HIS A 63 -14.09 -30.86 3.09
C HIS A 63 -15.37 -31.72 3.15
N ARG A 64 -16.54 -31.19 2.79
CA ARG A 64 -17.78 -31.99 2.64
C ARG A 64 -17.67 -32.95 1.45
N LEU A 65 -17.01 -32.52 0.37
CA LEU A 65 -16.79 -33.31 -0.84
C LEU A 65 -15.63 -34.31 -0.69
N ASP A 66 -14.54 -33.91 -0.04
CA ASP A 66 -13.39 -34.78 0.24
C ASP A 66 -12.94 -34.68 1.71
N LYS A 67 -13.06 -35.79 2.43
CA LYS A 67 -12.63 -35.92 3.83
C LYS A 67 -11.12 -36.07 4.01
N ASN A 68 -10.35 -36.04 2.93
CA ASN A 68 -8.90 -36.27 2.93
C ASN A 68 -8.07 -35.03 2.64
N LEU A 69 -8.68 -33.83 2.60
CA LEU A 69 -7.95 -32.58 2.41
C LEU A 69 -6.79 -32.46 3.40
N ARG A 70 -5.62 -32.13 2.86
CA ARG A 70 -4.37 -31.87 3.58
C ARG A 70 -4.03 -30.39 3.51
N GLY A 71 -3.02 -29.99 4.28
CA GLY A 71 -2.57 -28.59 4.35
C GLY A 71 -2.32 -27.91 3.01
N GLN A 72 -1.76 -28.62 2.01
CA GLN A 72 -1.52 -28.05 0.68
C GLN A 72 -2.80 -27.78 -0.11
N GLU A 73 -3.81 -28.64 0.00
CA GLU A 73 -5.11 -28.43 -0.66
C GLU A 73 -5.87 -27.30 0.04
N VAL A 74 -5.85 -27.26 1.38
CA VAL A 74 -6.43 -26.16 2.17
C VAL A 74 -5.78 -24.82 1.82
N ALA A 75 -4.45 -24.78 1.73
CA ALA A 75 -3.71 -23.60 1.29
C ALA A 75 -4.12 -23.19 -0.13
N SER A 76 -4.30 -24.14 -1.04
CA SER A 76 -4.70 -23.85 -2.43
C SER A 76 -6.11 -23.26 -2.51
N ILE A 77 -7.05 -23.75 -1.71
CA ILE A 77 -8.41 -23.20 -1.60
C ILE A 77 -8.37 -21.77 -1.05
N ALA A 78 -7.64 -21.55 0.05
CA ALA A 78 -7.50 -20.23 0.66
C ALA A 78 -6.84 -19.22 -0.30
N ARG A 79 -5.82 -19.64 -1.05
CA ARG A 79 -5.18 -18.82 -2.09
C ARG A 79 -6.16 -18.42 -3.18
N ALA A 80 -6.89 -19.39 -3.74
CA ALA A 80 -7.87 -19.11 -4.79
C ALA A 80 -8.93 -18.10 -4.31
N GLN A 81 -9.47 -18.31 -3.11
CA GLN A 81 -10.45 -17.40 -2.53
C GLN A 81 -9.89 -15.99 -2.30
N LEU A 82 -8.62 -15.85 -1.90
CA LEU A 82 -8.00 -14.54 -1.73
C LEU A 82 -7.71 -13.84 -3.06
N ILE A 83 -7.30 -14.58 -4.09
CA ILE A 83 -7.14 -14.03 -5.44
C ILE A 83 -8.49 -13.50 -5.94
N ASP A 84 -9.56 -14.26 -5.78
CA ASP A 84 -10.90 -13.82 -6.17
C ASP A 84 -11.34 -12.56 -5.42
N ILE A 85 -11.03 -12.46 -4.11
CA ILE A 85 -11.32 -11.27 -3.31
C ILE A 85 -10.52 -10.05 -3.78
N LEU A 86 -9.28 -10.27 -4.22
CA LEU A 86 -8.34 -9.27 -4.70
C LEU A 86 -8.45 -9.01 -6.21
N ASP A 87 -9.45 -9.59 -6.89
CA ASP A 87 -9.66 -9.30 -8.31
C ASP A 87 -9.88 -7.79 -8.53
N GLY A 88 -9.18 -7.22 -9.51
CA GLY A 88 -9.16 -5.78 -9.79
C GLY A 88 -8.38 -4.90 -8.78
N SER A 89 -7.67 -5.49 -7.82
CA SER A 89 -6.93 -4.72 -6.80
C SER A 89 -5.60 -4.15 -7.29
N GLU A 90 -5.01 -4.66 -8.37
CA GLU A 90 -3.72 -4.18 -8.88
C GLU A 90 -3.88 -2.86 -9.64
N GLY A 91 -3.17 -1.82 -9.21
CA GLY A 91 -3.19 -0.50 -9.84
C GLY A 91 -2.04 -0.29 -10.82
N LEU A 92 -2.34 -0.11 -12.10
CA LEU A 92 -1.36 0.36 -13.09
C LEU A 92 -1.11 1.86 -12.89
N PHE A 93 0.16 2.26 -12.93
CA PHE A 93 0.55 3.68 -12.95
C PHE A 93 1.02 4.04 -14.35
N GLU A 94 0.17 4.77 -15.08
CA GLU A 94 0.44 5.23 -16.43
C GLU A 94 0.66 6.74 -16.43
N ILE A 95 1.63 7.20 -17.23
CA ILE A 95 1.93 8.62 -17.41
C ILE A 95 1.25 9.04 -18.70
N THR A 96 0.14 9.77 -18.57
CA THR A 96 -0.70 10.26 -19.67
C THR A 96 -0.71 11.79 -19.76
N ALA A 97 -0.33 12.47 -18.68
CA ALA A 97 -0.12 13.91 -18.63
C ALA A 97 1.37 14.27 -18.47
N GLN A 98 1.72 15.54 -18.69
CA GLN A 98 3.07 16.07 -18.50
C GLN A 98 3.03 17.43 -17.77
N PRO A 99 3.29 17.49 -16.46
CA PRO A 99 3.59 16.36 -15.57
C PRO A 99 2.34 15.55 -15.19
N GLU A 100 2.51 14.24 -15.03
CA GLU A 100 1.58 13.35 -14.31
C GLU A 100 1.68 13.67 -12.81
N VAL A 101 0.56 13.88 -12.12
CA VAL A 101 0.56 14.50 -10.77
C VAL A 101 0.00 13.54 -9.75
N VAL A 102 0.84 13.15 -8.79
CA VAL A 102 0.48 12.26 -7.70
C VAL A 102 0.53 13.01 -6.38
N CYS A 103 -0.62 13.14 -5.72
CA CYS A 103 -0.73 13.60 -4.34
C CYS A 103 -0.73 12.42 -3.39
N LEU A 104 0.28 12.34 -2.51
CA LEU A 104 0.36 11.36 -1.44
C LEU A 104 -0.28 11.92 -0.17
N VAL A 105 -1.43 11.35 0.21
CA VAL A 105 -2.21 11.76 1.39
C VAL A 105 -2.27 10.64 2.41
N GLY A 106 -2.69 10.94 3.64
CA GLY A 106 -2.76 9.96 4.73
C GLY A 106 -2.23 10.51 6.06
N VAL A 107 -2.32 9.72 7.13
CA VAL A 107 -2.01 10.19 8.47
C VAL A 107 -0.53 10.35 8.75
N ASN A 108 -0.16 11.09 9.79
CA ASN A 108 1.22 11.17 10.25
C ASN A 108 1.75 9.79 10.60
N GLY A 109 3.00 9.52 10.21
CA GLY A 109 3.63 8.23 10.45
C GLY A 109 3.23 7.13 9.47
N SER A 110 2.27 7.33 8.55
CA SER A 110 1.88 6.30 7.57
C SER A 110 2.90 6.03 6.46
N GLY A 111 4.03 6.73 6.45
CA GLY A 111 5.09 6.53 5.46
C GLY A 111 5.02 7.41 4.22
N LYS A 112 4.18 8.46 4.16
CA LYS A 112 4.03 9.37 3.00
C LYS A 112 5.35 9.92 2.47
N THR A 113 6.13 10.61 3.30
CA THR A 113 7.40 11.24 2.91
C THR A 113 8.39 10.22 2.38
N THR A 114 8.53 9.08 3.05
CA THR A 114 9.39 7.97 2.60
C THR A 114 8.87 7.37 1.29
N THR A 115 7.56 7.18 1.15
CA THR A 115 6.93 6.68 -0.09
C THR A 115 7.16 7.65 -1.25
N CYS A 116 7.07 8.96 -1.02
CA CYS A 116 7.34 10.00 -2.01
C CYS A 116 8.74 9.86 -2.59
N ALA A 117 9.74 9.76 -1.72
CA ALA A 117 11.14 9.57 -2.11
C ALA A 117 11.38 8.24 -2.83
N LYS A 118 10.87 7.12 -2.29
CA LYS A 118 11.03 5.79 -2.89
C LYS A 118 10.37 5.68 -4.26
N LEU A 119 9.18 6.24 -4.40
CA LEU A 119 8.47 6.29 -5.68
C LEU A 119 9.23 7.15 -6.69
N GLY A 120 9.75 8.30 -6.27
CA GLY A 120 10.57 9.14 -7.13
C GLY A 120 11.82 8.43 -7.63
N HIS A 121 12.55 7.76 -6.72
CA HIS A 121 13.72 6.96 -7.08
C HIS A 121 13.36 5.82 -8.04
N ARG A 122 12.28 5.08 -7.75
CA ARG A 122 11.81 4.00 -8.63
C ARG A 122 11.54 4.51 -10.05
N LEU A 123 10.79 5.60 -10.18
CA LEU A 123 10.45 6.18 -11.48
C LEU A 123 11.70 6.70 -12.22
N GLN A 124 12.68 7.24 -11.48
CA GLN A 124 13.99 7.62 -12.04
C GLN A 124 14.77 6.41 -12.56
N GLN A 125 14.76 5.28 -11.84
CA GLN A 125 15.36 4.02 -12.32
C GLN A 125 14.62 3.45 -13.55
N GLU A 126 13.33 3.76 -13.71
CA GLU A 126 12.54 3.46 -14.91
C GLU A 126 12.75 4.48 -16.04
N GLY A 127 13.69 5.42 -15.88
CA GLY A 127 14.07 6.42 -16.89
C GLY A 127 13.13 7.63 -16.97
N ARG A 128 12.24 7.82 -15.98
CA ARG A 128 11.32 8.97 -15.90
C ARG A 128 11.98 10.15 -15.18
N SER A 129 11.71 11.36 -15.65
CA SER A 129 12.10 12.58 -14.98
C SER A 129 11.07 12.97 -13.91
N VAL A 130 11.52 13.09 -12.66
CA VAL A 130 10.63 13.29 -11.50
C VAL A 130 10.99 14.58 -10.77
N LEU A 131 9.96 15.30 -10.31
CA LEU A 131 10.10 16.39 -9.35
C LEU A 131 9.26 16.13 -8.11
N LEU A 132 9.82 16.39 -6.94
CA LEU A 132 9.15 16.27 -5.65
C LEU A 132 8.69 17.65 -5.15
N GLY A 133 7.52 17.70 -4.51
CA GLY A 133 7.02 18.89 -3.81
C GLY A 133 6.80 18.62 -2.32
N ALA A 134 7.47 19.38 -1.45
CA ALA A 134 7.33 19.28 0.00
C ALA A 134 6.15 20.11 0.52
N CYS A 135 4.94 19.56 0.45
CA CYS A 135 3.70 20.23 0.88
C CYS A 135 3.36 20.00 2.37
N ASP A 136 4.06 19.14 3.14
CA ASP A 136 3.95 19.07 4.61
C ASP A 136 4.72 20.23 5.28
N THR A 137 4.30 21.46 5.00
CA THR A 137 5.00 22.70 5.41
C THR A 137 4.89 23.00 6.90
N PHE A 138 3.92 22.39 7.60
CA PHE A 138 3.72 22.54 9.05
C PHE A 138 4.70 21.73 9.90
N ARG A 139 5.39 20.76 9.31
CA ARG A 139 6.38 19.94 10.00
C ARG A 139 7.74 20.21 9.39
N ALA A 140 8.53 21.08 10.02
CA ALA A 140 9.91 21.33 9.62
C ALA A 140 10.68 20.03 9.36
N ALA A 141 10.55 19.07 10.28
CA ALA A 141 11.19 17.77 10.17
C ALA A 141 10.73 16.94 8.95
N ALA A 142 9.50 17.11 8.45
CA ALA A 142 9.03 16.40 7.26
C ALA A 142 9.69 16.95 5.99
N VAL A 143 9.79 18.29 5.88
CA VAL A 143 10.49 18.96 4.77
C VAL A 143 11.98 18.58 4.76
N GLU A 144 12.64 18.63 5.92
CA GLU A 144 14.05 18.24 6.05
C GLU A 144 14.26 16.74 5.79
N GLN A 145 13.32 15.88 6.20
CA GLN A 145 13.37 14.46 5.87
C GLN A 145 13.27 14.24 4.35
N LEU A 146 12.32 14.91 3.67
CA LEU A 146 12.19 14.78 2.21
C LEU A 146 13.42 15.34 1.49
N ARG A 147 14.00 16.45 1.98
CA ARG A 147 15.24 17.03 1.46
C ARG A 147 16.41 16.05 1.59
N ALA A 148 16.61 15.47 2.77
CA ALA A 148 17.68 14.48 2.98
C ALA A 148 17.53 13.26 2.06
N TRP A 149 16.30 12.79 1.84
CA TRP A 149 16.02 11.73 0.85
C TRP A 149 16.31 12.18 -0.58
N SER A 150 15.91 13.40 -0.93
CA SER A 150 16.11 13.97 -2.27
C SER A 150 17.60 14.09 -2.59
N ASP A 151 18.39 14.61 -1.65
CA ASP A 151 19.84 14.74 -1.77
C ASP A 151 20.51 13.36 -1.87
N ARG A 152 20.06 12.37 -1.08
CA ARG A 152 20.60 10.99 -1.11
C ARG A 152 20.31 10.29 -2.44
N LEU A 153 19.15 10.54 -3.04
CA LEU A 153 18.66 9.83 -4.23
C LEU A 153 18.81 10.63 -5.53
N ASP A 154 19.40 11.82 -5.47
CA ASP A 154 19.54 12.76 -6.60
C ASP A 154 18.17 13.08 -7.26
N LEU A 155 17.19 13.42 -6.41
CA LEU A 155 15.85 13.84 -6.82
C LEU A 155 15.69 15.35 -6.69
N GLU A 156 15.07 15.97 -7.70
CA GLU A 156 14.73 17.39 -7.61
C GLU A 156 13.60 17.65 -6.62
N LEU A 157 13.76 18.67 -5.79
CA LEU A 157 12.80 19.06 -4.76
C LEU A 157 12.43 20.54 -4.87
N VAL A 158 11.13 20.82 -4.80
CA VAL A 158 10.56 22.15 -4.53
C VAL A 158 10.01 22.16 -3.11
N ALA A 159 10.49 23.10 -2.29
CA ALA A 159 10.08 23.25 -0.91
C ALA A 159 9.90 24.73 -0.55
N GLY A 160 8.86 25.04 0.22
CA GLY A 160 8.66 26.35 0.82
C GLY A 160 9.43 26.53 2.14
N HIS A 161 9.32 27.71 2.74
CA HIS A 161 9.76 27.93 4.12
C HIS A 161 8.81 27.26 5.12
N HIS A 162 9.27 27.03 6.35
CA HIS A 162 8.43 26.44 7.40
C HIS A 162 7.17 27.28 7.65
N GLY A 163 6.00 26.63 7.66
CA GLY A 163 4.70 27.29 7.81
C GLY A 163 4.18 27.97 6.54
N ALA A 164 4.83 27.79 5.39
CA ALA A 164 4.31 28.24 4.11
C ALA A 164 2.96 27.58 3.78
N ASP A 165 2.17 28.23 2.93
CA ASP A 165 0.91 27.67 2.43
C ASP A 165 1.19 26.43 1.55
N ALA A 166 0.74 25.24 1.96
CA ALA A 166 0.97 23.99 1.25
C ALA A 166 0.47 24.03 -0.21
N ALA A 167 -0.67 24.69 -0.43
CA ALA A 167 -1.23 24.86 -1.77
C ALA A 167 -0.36 25.78 -2.66
N ALA A 168 0.31 26.78 -2.08
CA ALA A 168 1.25 27.62 -2.81
C ALA A 168 2.51 26.81 -3.21
N VAL A 169 3.06 26.00 -2.29
CA VAL A 169 4.18 25.12 -2.60
C VAL A 169 3.81 24.12 -3.72
N ALA A 170 2.61 23.56 -3.68
CA ALA A 170 2.11 22.66 -4.73
C ALA A 170 2.00 23.37 -6.10
N TYR A 171 1.54 24.63 -6.11
CA TYR A 171 1.47 25.44 -7.33
C TYR A 171 2.86 25.71 -7.93
N ASP A 172 3.82 26.08 -7.09
CA ASP A 172 5.19 26.37 -7.51
C ASP A 172 5.90 25.10 -7.98
N ALA A 173 5.66 23.97 -7.32
CA ALA A 173 6.17 22.67 -7.72
C ALA A 173 5.61 22.24 -9.08
N TYR A 174 4.31 22.43 -9.32
CA TYR A 174 3.71 22.22 -10.65
C TYR A 174 4.34 23.12 -11.70
N ALA A 175 4.44 24.42 -11.42
CA ALA A 175 5.05 25.38 -12.34
C ALA A 175 6.49 25.00 -12.72
N ALA A 176 7.26 24.54 -11.74
CA ALA A 176 8.62 24.06 -11.95
C ALA A 176 8.67 22.77 -12.76
N ALA A 177 7.80 21.79 -12.46
CA ALA A 177 7.72 20.54 -13.20
C ALA A 177 7.33 20.78 -14.67
N GLU A 178 6.34 21.63 -14.91
CA GLU A 178 5.90 22.07 -16.25
C GLU A 178 7.03 22.80 -16.99
N GLY A 179 7.64 23.82 -16.38
CA GLY A 179 8.71 24.61 -17.00
C GLY A 179 10.00 23.81 -17.27
N ARG A 180 10.24 22.73 -16.53
CA ARG A 180 11.37 21.80 -16.71
C ARG A 180 10.99 20.55 -17.50
N GLN A 181 9.75 20.47 -18.02
CA GLN A 181 9.22 19.35 -18.80
C GLN A 181 9.37 17.99 -18.11
N ARG A 182 9.15 17.94 -16.80
CA ARG A 182 9.23 16.71 -16.01
C ARG A 182 8.05 15.79 -16.34
N ASP A 183 8.30 14.49 -16.34
CA ASP A 183 7.28 13.48 -16.61
C ASP A 183 6.31 13.37 -15.42
N VAL A 184 6.82 13.41 -14.19
CA VAL A 184 6.03 13.18 -12.98
C VAL A 184 6.30 14.23 -11.90
N LEU A 185 5.24 14.68 -11.25
CA LEU A 185 5.25 15.49 -10.04
C LEU A 185 4.68 14.68 -8.86
N LEU A 186 5.49 14.45 -7.84
CA LEU A 186 5.07 13.79 -6.59
C LEU A 186 4.95 14.81 -5.46
N LEU A 187 3.78 14.90 -4.83
CA LEU A 187 3.50 15.84 -3.75
C LEU A 187 3.33 15.12 -2.41
N ASP A 188 4.19 15.43 -1.44
CA ASP A 188 4.09 14.94 -0.05
C ASP A 188 3.25 15.91 0.78
N THR A 189 2.07 15.51 1.24
CA THR A 189 1.14 16.40 1.96
C THR A 189 1.20 16.22 3.49
N ALA A 190 0.64 17.17 4.22
CA ALA A 190 0.41 17.02 5.66
C ALA A 190 -0.52 15.83 5.99
N GLY A 191 -0.42 15.29 7.22
CA GLY A 191 -1.18 14.11 7.66
C GLY A 191 -1.84 14.20 9.04
N ARG A 192 -2.15 15.42 9.53
CA ARG A 192 -2.65 15.65 10.89
C ARG A 192 -4.16 15.37 11.04
N LEU A 193 -4.59 14.11 10.90
CA LEU A 193 -6.02 13.73 10.91
C LEU A 193 -6.76 14.04 12.22
N HIS A 194 -6.06 14.12 13.36
CA HIS A 194 -6.69 14.51 14.64
C HIS A 194 -7.25 15.95 14.65
N VAL A 195 -6.94 16.76 13.62
CA VAL A 195 -7.53 18.08 13.37
C VAL A 195 -8.39 17.98 12.09
N LYS A 196 -9.43 17.13 12.14
CA LYS A 196 -10.20 16.65 10.96
C LYS A 196 -10.66 17.77 10.00
N GLY A 197 -11.09 18.93 10.52
CA GLY A 197 -11.58 20.04 9.69
C GLY A 197 -10.47 20.69 8.86
N ASN A 198 -9.39 21.12 9.53
CA ASN A 198 -8.34 21.93 8.90
C ASN A 198 -7.55 21.15 7.84
N LEU A 199 -7.29 19.85 8.05
CA LEU A 199 -6.56 19.04 7.07
C LEU A 199 -7.35 18.87 5.77
N MET A 200 -8.67 18.65 5.86
CA MET A 200 -9.49 18.45 4.67
C MET A 200 -9.64 19.74 3.86
N GLU A 201 -9.76 20.89 4.53
CA GLU A 201 -9.77 22.19 3.87
C GLU A 201 -8.45 22.49 3.15
N GLU A 202 -7.33 22.12 3.77
CA GLU A 202 -5.99 22.26 3.18
C GLU A 202 -5.83 21.41 1.92
N LEU A 203 -6.23 20.13 1.98
CA LEU A 203 -6.21 19.24 0.83
C LEU A 203 -7.16 19.71 -0.29
N ALA A 204 -8.38 20.14 0.05
CA ALA A 204 -9.33 20.70 -0.91
C ALA A 204 -8.77 21.97 -1.58
N LYS A 205 -8.10 22.84 -0.81
CA LYS A 205 -7.41 24.02 -1.33
C LYS A 205 -6.28 23.63 -2.29
N LEU A 206 -5.48 22.62 -1.93
CA LEU A 206 -4.39 22.09 -2.76
C LEU A 206 -4.94 21.62 -4.12
N ARG A 207 -5.99 20.79 -4.12
CA ARG A 207 -6.66 20.33 -5.36
C ARG A 207 -7.16 21.50 -6.21
N ARG A 208 -7.84 22.48 -5.61
CA ARG A 208 -8.32 23.67 -6.32
C ARG A 208 -7.18 24.47 -6.95
N VAL A 209 -6.03 24.55 -6.29
CA VAL A 209 -4.88 25.31 -6.80
C VAL A 209 -4.17 24.57 -7.93
N LEU A 210 -4.00 23.25 -7.83
CA LEU A 210 -3.51 22.42 -8.93
C LEU A 210 -4.44 22.50 -10.15
N GLY A 211 -5.76 22.48 -9.90
CA GLY A 211 -6.82 22.64 -10.90
C GLY A 211 -6.72 23.91 -11.76
N LYS A 212 -6.05 24.97 -11.28
CA LYS A 212 -5.82 26.21 -12.05
C LYS A 212 -4.77 26.04 -13.15
N ARG A 213 -3.87 25.06 -13.01
CA ARG A 213 -2.83 24.71 -14.01
C ARG A 213 -3.39 23.67 -14.98
N ASN A 214 -3.97 22.60 -14.43
CA ASN A 214 -4.62 21.55 -15.18
C ASN A 214 -5.91 21.13 -14.45
N PRO A 215 -7.09 21.23 -15.07
CA PRO A 215 -8.37 20.84 -14.46
C PRO A 215 -8.43 19.39 -13.97
N GLU A 216 -7.63 18.49 -14.53
CA GLU A 216 -7.54 17.08 -14.15
C GLU A 216 -6.58 16.84 -12.98
N ALA A 217 -5.78 17.84 -12.58
CA ALA A 217 -4.82 17.70 -11.49
C ALA A 217 -5.46 17.82 -10.09
N PRO A 218 -5.00 17.01 -9.10
CA PRO A 218 -4.05 15.92 -9.28
C PRO A 218 -4.72 14.73 -9.97
N HIS A 219 -4.02 14.14 -10.94
CA HIS A 219 -4.49 12.96 -11.67
C HIS A 219 -4.60 11.74 -10.73
N HIS A 220 -3.73 11.68 -9.71
CA HIS A 220 -3.76 10.65 -8.68
C HIS A 220 -3.79 11.25 -7.28
N SER A 221 -4.73 10.77 -6.47
CA SER A 221 -4.85 11.04 -5.04
C SER A 221 -4.69 9.73 -4.27
N TRP A 222 -3.44 9.39 -3.96
CA TRP A 222 -3.11 8.10 -3.35
C TRP A 222 -3.03 8.21 -1.84
N LEU A 223 -3.76 7.33 -1.17
CA LEU A 223 -3.69 7.21 0.28
C LEU A 223 -2.55 6.27 0.67
N VAL A 224 -1.59 6.79 1.42
CA VAL A 224 -0.54 6.00 2.04
C VAL A 224 -0.99 5.55 3.42
N VAL A 225 -1.09 4.24 3.59
CA VAL A 225 -1.63 3.57 4.77
C VAL A 225 -0.54 2.77 5.47
N ASP A 226 -0.56 2.78 6.80
CA ASP A 226 0.27 1.92 7.62
C ASP A 226 -0.41 0.55 7.78
N GLY A 227 0.13 -0.49 7.14
CA GLY A 227 -0.38 -1.86 7.23
C GLY A 227 -0.18 -2.49 8.62
N SER A 228 0.70 -1.94 9.46
CA SER A 228 0.90 -2.41 10.84
C SER A 228 -0.21 -2.01 11.80
N LEU A 229 -1.01 -1.01 11.44
CA LEU A 229 -2.14 -0.55 12.28
C LEU A 229 -3.39 -1.41 12.11
N GLY A 230 -3.43 -2.30 11.11
CA GLY A 230 -4.53 -3.23 10.92
C GLY A 230 -5.86 -2.55 10.60
N SER A 231 -6.93 -3.03 11.21
CA SER A 231 -8.30 -2.49 11.08
C SER A 231 -8.42 -1.00 11.42
N ASN A 232 -7.53 -0.43 12.23
CA ASN A 232 -7.52 1.01 12.54
C ASN A 232 -7.27 1.90 11.31
N SER A 233 -6.58 1.36 10.30
CA SER A 233 -6.31 2.07 9.05
C SER A 233 -7.56 2.22 8.17
N LEU A 234 -8.55 1.36 8.36
CA LEU A 234 -9.74 1.25 7.51
C LEU A 234 -10.68 2.45 7.71
N GLU A 235 -10.93 2.84 8.96
CA GLU A 235 -11.73 4.01 9.30
C GLU A 235 -11.08 5.31 8.78
N GLN A 236 -9.75 5.41 8.86
CA GLN A 236 -9.03 6.57 8.32
C GLN A 236 -9.21 6.66 6.82
N ALA A 237 -9.07 5.52 6.13
CA ALA A 237 -9.16 5.47 4.68
C ALA A 237 -10.56 5.85 4.17
N ARG A 238 -11.63 5.41 4.86
CA ARG A 238 -13.01 5.85 4.59
C ARG A 238 -13.15 7.37 4.65
N VAL A 239 -12.64 8.00 5.71
CA VAL A 239 -12.72 9.45 5.91
C VAL A 239 -11.97 10.21 4.80
N PHE A 240 -10.77 9.76 4.41
CA PHE A 240 -10.05 10.39 3.31
C PHE A 240 -10.76 10.21 1.97
N HIS A 241 -11.32 9.03 1.70
CA HIS A 241 -12.04 8.76 0.46
C HIS A 241 -13.28 9.65 0.30
N GLU A 242 -14.11 9.74 1.35
CA GLU A 242 -15.33 10.56 1.34
C GLU A 242 -15.03 12.05 1.08
N LYS A 243 -13.92 12.56 1.61
CA LYS A 243 -13.63 14.00 1.58
C LYS A 243 -12.74 14.45 0.42
N PHE A 244 -11.79 13.62 -0.02
CA PHE A 244 -10.79 14.02 -1.01
C PHE A 244 -10.95 13.32 -2.36
N GLY A 245 -11.70 12.21 -2.43
CA GLY A 245 -11.85 11.41 -3.64
C GLY A 245 -10.55 10.71 -4.00
N LEU A 246 -10.17 9.71 -3.19
CA LEU A 246 -8.97 8.91 -3.43
C LEU A 246 -9.09 8.09 -4.72
N THR A 247 -7.97 7.95 -5.43
CA THR A 247 -7.88 7.16 -6.68
C THR A 247 -7.11 5.86 -6.52
N GLY A 248 -6.44 5.66 -5.39
CA GLY A 248 -5.61 4.48 -5.17
C GLY A 248 -4.94 4.44 -3.80
N LEU A 249 -4.25 3.34 -3.51
CA LEU A 249 -3.66 3.02 -2.23
C LEU A 249 -2.17 2.69 -2.37
N VAL A 250 -1.41 3.04 -1.32
CA VAL A 250 -0.08 2.51 -1.05
C VAL A 250 -0.06 1.99 0.37
N VAL A 251 0.32 0.72 0.57
CA VAL A 251 0.32 0.08 1.90
C VAL A 251 1.76 -0.15 2.35
N THR A 252 2.16 0.44 3.47
CA THR A 252 3.55 0.42 3.96
C THR A 252 3.70 -0.36 5.26
N LYS A 253 4.97 -0.56 5.68
CA LYS A 253 5.37 -1.20 6.95
C LYS A 253 4.84 -2.63 7.13
N LEU A 254 4.76 -3.36 6.04
CA LEU A 254 4.27 -4.74 6.06
C LEU A 254 5.34 -5.70 6.59
N ASP A 255 6.62 -5.39 6.36
CA ASP A 255 7.82 -6.14 6.79
C ASP A 255 7.94 -6.36 8.30
N GLY A 256 7.52 -5.39 9.09
CA GLY A 256 7.55 -5.47 10.55
C GLY A 256 6.34 -6.16 11.17
N SER A 257 5.29 -6.45 10.39
CA SER A 257 3.93 -6.66 10.90
C SER A 257 3.43 -8.10 10.78
N SER A 258 2.69 -8.59 11.78
CA SER A 258 1.86 -9.80 11.64
C SER A 258 0.51 -9.50 10.98
N LYS A 259 0.16 -8.23 10.73
CA LYS A 259 -1.15 -7.75 10.29
C LYS A 259 -1.29 -7.54 8.77
N GLY A 260 -0.55 -8.33 7.98
CA GLY A 260 -0.54 -8.25 6.52
C GLY A 260 -1.87 -8.57 5.84
N GLY A 261 -2.84 -9.18 6.53
CA GLY A 261 -4.22 -9.36 6.05
C GLY A 261 -5.02 -8.06 5.98
N SER A 262 -4.57 -7.00 6.67
CA SER A 262 -5.24 -5.69 6.66
C SER A 262 -5.33 -5.08 5.27
N LEU A 263 -4.39 -5.40 4.38
CA LEU A 263 -4.42 -5.03 2.97
C LEU A 263 -5.71 -5.51 2.29
N VAL A 264 -6.10 -6.77 2.54
CA VAL A 264 -7.32 -7.37 1.97
C VAL A 264 -8.56 -6.67 2.53
N ALA A 265 -8.59 -6.42 3.83
CA ALA A 265 -9.71 -5.71 4.47
C ALA A 265 -9.88 -4.30 3.90
N ILE A 266 -8.79 -3.55 3.73
CA ILE A 266 -8.82 -2.19 3.15
C ILE A 266 -9.32 -2.24 1.70
N TYR A 267 -8.82 -3.17 0.88
CA TYR A 267 -9.27 -3.31 -0.50
C TYR A 267 -10.77 -3.62 -0.60
N ARG A 268 -11.26 -4.57 0.21
CA ARG A 268 -12.68 -4.96 0.21
C ARG A 268 -13.58 -3.77 0.50
N GLU A 269 -13.18 -2.92 1.43
CA GLU A 269 -13.98 -1.78 1.86
C GLU A 269 -14.01 -0.67 0.81
N LEU A 270 -12.84 -0.28 0.30
CA LEU A 270 -12.71 0.93 -0.51
C LEU A 270 -12.81 0.65 -2.01
N LYS A 271 -12.51 -0.58 -2.43
CA LYS A 271 -12.40 -0.98 -3.85
C LYS A 271 -11.53 -0.04 -4.67
N LEU A 272 -10.50 0.51 -4.03
CA LEU A 272 -9.47 1.33 -4.66
C LEU A 272 -8.29 0.46 -5.07
N PRO A 273 -7.68 0.71 -6.25
CA PRO A 273 -6.50 -0.03 -6.68
C PRO A 273 -5.33 0.22 -5.73
N ILE A 274 -4.59 -0.84 -5.42
CA ILE A 274 -3.34 -0.81 -4.68
C ILE A 274 -2.22 -0.72 -5.71
N HIS A 275 -1.53 0.41 -5.73
CA HIS A 275 -0.43 0.61 -6.67
C HIS A 275 0.87 0.01 -6.13
N PHE A 276 1.16 0.25 -4.85
CA PHE A 276 2.44 -0.14 -4.25
C PHE A 276 2.30 -0.70 -2.84
N VAL A 277 3.26 -1.56 -2.49
CA VAL A 277 3.50 -2.03 -1.13
C VAL A 277 4.92 -1.67 -0.68
N GLY A 278 5.04 -1.17 0.53
CA GLY A 278 6.32 -0.90 1.19
C GLY A 278 6.70 -2.06 2.11
N LEU A 279 7.78 -2.77 1.76
CA LEU A 279 8.24 -3.99 2.41
C LEU A 279 9.61 -3.83 3.09
N GLY A 280 9.94 -2.62 3.54
CA GLY A 280 11.21 -2.32 4.20
C GLY A 280 11.58 -0.84 4.13
N GLU A 281 12.81 -0.53 4.55
CA GLU A 281 13.33 0.83 4.71
C GLU A 281 14.20 1.30 3.53
N GLU A 282 14.76 0.39 2.73
CA GLU A 282 15.63 0.74 1.60
C GLU A 282 14.84 1.36 0.42
N PRO A 283 15.49 2.18 -0.44
CA PRO A 283 14.84 2.81 -1.59
C PRO A 283 14.06 1.82 -2.47
N GLU A 284 14.61 0.63 -2.64
CA GLU A 284 14.09 -0.42 -3.52
C GLU A 284 13.01 -1.29 -2.86
N ASP A 285 12.60 -0.97 -1.63
CA ASP A 285 11.58 -1.74 -0.88
C ASP A 285 10.14 -1.27 -1.15
N LEU A 286 9.97 -0.26 -2.02
CA LEU A 286 8.65 0.08 -2.59
C LEU A 286 8.44 -0.69 -3.89
N LEU A 287 7.55 -1.67 -3.85
CA LEU A 287 7.28 -2.57 -4.96
C LEU A 287 5.86 -2.41 -5.49
N PRO A 288 5.63 -2.54 -6.81
CA PRO A 288 4.29 -2.63 -7.36
C PRO A 288 3.54 -3.78 -6.68
N PHE A 289 2.28 -3.52 -6.30
CA PHE A 289 1.47 -4.56 -5.71
C PHE A 289 1.17 -5.65 -6.74
N SER A 290 1.21 -6.90 -6.28
CA SER A 290 0.77 -8.05 -7.06
C SER A 290 0.00 -8.98 -6.14
N ALA A 291 -1.26 -9.24 -6.47
CA ALA A 291 -2.14 -10.12 -5.73
C ALA A 291 -1.57 -11.54 -5.71
N ASP A 292 -1.06 -12.05 -6.84
CA ASP A 292 -0.40 -13.35 -6.92
C ASP A 292 0.80 -13.45 -5.97
N ARG A 293 1.74 -12.49 -6.05
CA ARG A 293 2.95 -12.51 -5.21
C ARG A 293 2.60 -12.38 -3.73
N TYR A 294 1.65 -11.50 -3.40
CA TYR A 294 1.14 -11.34 -2.04
C TYR A 294 0.55 -12.63 -1.51
N VAL A 295 -0.41 -13.22 -2.22
CA VAL A 295 -1.08 -14.45 -1.80
C VAL A 295 -0.09 -15.61 -1.71
N ARG A 296 0.80 -15.80 -2.69
CA ARG A 296 1.87 -16.81 -2.62
C ARG A 296 2.77 -16.60 -1.40
N SER A 297 3.12 -15.35 -1.08
CA SER A 297 3.95 -15.01 0.07
C SER A 297 3.30 -15.34 1.42
N LEU A 298 1.99 -15.53 1.49
CA LEU A 298 1.31 -15.93 2.72
C LEU A 298 1.30 -17.45 2.91
N PHE A 299 1.10 -18.21 1.84
CA PHE A 299 0.80 -19.65 1.93
C PHE A 299 1.91 -20.59 1.44
N VAL A 300 2.88 -20.12 0.65
CA VAL A 300 3.92 -20.99 0.06
C VAL A 300 5.16 -21.05 0.96
N ASP A 301 5.49 -22.25 1.43
CA ASP A 301 6.73 -22.48 2.15
C ASP A 301 7.93 -22.64 1.21
N SER A 302 9.13 -22.39 1.74
CA SER A 302 10.38 -22.12 1.03
C SER A 302 10.90 -23.10 -0.05
N ALA A 303 10.22 -24.21 -0.32
CA ALA A 303 10.66 -25.24 -1.26
C ALA A 303 10.12 -25.08 -2.70
N ASP A 304 9.03 -24.35 -2.91
CA ASP A 304 8.45 -24.14 -4.26
C ASP A 304 8.93 -22.81 -4.86
N ALA A 305 10.25 -22.67 -5.00
CA ALA A 305 10.80 -21.62 -5.86
C ALA A 305 10.45 -21.98 -7.32
N ASP A 306 9.75 -21.05 -7.98
CA ASP A 306 9.46 -21.10 -9.41
C ASP A 306 10.79 -21.32 -10.19
N PRO A 307 10.86 -22.24 -11.15
CA PRO A 307 12.06 -22.43 -11.99
C PRO A 307 12.32 -21.28 -12.98
N LEU A 308 11.61 -20.15 -12.86
CA LEU A 308 11.66 -19.00 -13.77
C LEU A 308 12.18 -17.69 -13.12
N GLU A 309 12.78 -17.74 -11.94
CA GLU A 309 13.69 -16.65 -11.47
C GLU A 309 15.14 -16.90 -11.89
#